data_AF-A0A0L6WNZ2-F1
#
_entry.id   AF-A0A0L6WNZ2-F1
#
_cell.length_a   1.000
_cell.length_b   1.000
_cell.length_c   1.000
_cell.angle_alpha   90.00
_cell.angle_beta   90.00
_cell.angle_gamma   90.00
#
_symmetry.space_group_name_H-M   'P 1'
#
loop_
_entity.id
_entity.type
_entity.pdbx_description
1 polymer ?
#
loop_
_entity_poly.entity_id
_entity_poly.type
_entity_poly.pdbx_seq_one_letter_code
_entity_poly.pdbx_strand_id
1 'polypeptide(L)'
;MEDYDPTKLSSEEIFWRDHYKFFKDHGYTLRKRYDPDWIPSWITTSKDWLDCEDALPLRHYQILDATRTDGSLVVLKRLDIEIHENEIAMIKHLSSQTFSSNPRNHCVPILEVINPPEGSHTAFLVMPCLFDVDFPSFETMGEAVGFFKQVFEGLLYMHENHIVHGDCKSDNIMADTACLFDSPPHPWKRRMKRDFSGRVSNPTSRTLKPVKYFLLDFGLSQAYRSEDAPFLRKPPWGGDRTVPEHLAPDASPCDPFAVDVYCLGNYLRQSFLDGWDGVHRSTPQGFEFMRELITDMVHKDPIKRPTMSDVAARFDVIVGRLGNRKLRSPVIPSDHRYGLFETAAHWSKQLVRMARRIPAIPRI
;
A
#
# COMPACT_ATOMS: atom_id res chain seq x y z
N MET A 1 26.22 -9.78 -2.71
CA MET A 1 25.53 -11.04 -2.36
C MET A 1 26.49 -12.10 -1.82
N GLU A 2 27.78 -11.78 -1.62
CA GLU A 2 28.80 -12.77 -1.23
C GLU A 2 28.88 -13.06 0.29
N ASP A 3 28.10 -12.38 1.14
CA ASP A 3 28.15 -12.53 2.62
C ASP A 3 26.83 -12.99 3.27
N TYR A 4 25.85 -13.47 2.48
CA TYR A 4 24.60 -13.94 3.06
C TYR A 4 24.72 -15.37 3.59
N ASP A 5 24.83 -15.51 4.91
CA ASP A 5 24.76 -16.79 5.62
C ASP A 5 23.34 -17.01 6.16
N PRO A 6 22.51 -17.89 5.53
CA PRO A 6 21.13 -18.10 5.94
C PRO A 6 21.02 -18.72 7.34
N THR A 7 22.11 -19.29 7.87
CA THR A 7 22.17 -19.91 9.22
C THR A 7 22.35 -18.89 10.33
N LYS A 8 22.67 -17.63 10.00
CA LYS A 8 22.89 -16.56 10.96
C LYS A 8 21.80 -15.51 10.86
N LEU A 9 21.55 -14.86 12.00
CA LEU A 9 20.72 -13.66 12.08
C LEU A 9 21.62 -12.43 11.94
N SER A 10 21.19 -11.46 11.15
CA SER A 10 21.77 -10.10 11.17
C SER A 10 21.51 -9.39 12.51
N SER A 11 22.21 -8.30 12.79
CA SER A 11 21.98 -7.47 13.99
C SER A 11 20.51 -7.02 14.13
N GLU A 12 19.85 -6.79 12.99
CA GLU A 12 18.49 -6.28 12.96
C GLU A 12 17.49 -7.41 13.23
N GLU A 13 17.82 -8.62 12.81
CA GLU A 13 17.06 -9.83 13.14
C GLU A 13 17.25 -10.26 14.59
N ILE A 14 18.45 -10.08 15.14
CA ILE A 14 18.74 -10.31 16.56
C ILE A 14 17.82 -9.47 17.45
N PHE A 15 17.61 -8.19 17.10
CA PHE A 15 16.65 -7.35 17.81
C PHE A 15 15.25 -7.99 17.88
N TRP A 16 14.72 -8.46 16.75
CA TRP A 16 13.38 -9.08 16.73
C TRP A 16 13.34 -10.40 17.49
N ARG A 17 14.39 -11.22 17.41
CA ARG A 17 14.54 -12.45 18.20
C ARG A 17 14.52 -12.15 19.69
N ASP A 18 15.26 -11.14 20.13
CA ASP A 18 15.37 -10.79 21.55
C ASP A 18 14.04 -10.27 22.12
N HIS A 19 13.14 -9.76 21.26
CA HIS A 19 11.78 -9.35 21.61
C HIS A 19 10.72 -10.46 21.39
N TYR A 20 11.10 -11.67 20.97
CA TYR A 20 10.15 -12.74 20.63
C TYR A 20 9.20 -13.08 21.79
N LYS A 21 9.74 -13.26 23.00
CA LYS A 21 8.93 -13.56 24.20
C LYS A 21 7.98 -12.41 24.53
N PHE A 22 8.46 -11.17 24.46
CA PHE A 22 7.66 -9.97 24.68
C PHE A 22 6.45 -9.92 23.74
N PHE A 23 6.64 -10.14 22.44
CA PHE A 23 5.52 -10.19 21.49
C PHE A 23 4.59 -11.35 21.75
N LYS A 24 5.14 -12.53 22.09
CA LYS A 24 4.34 -13.72 22.39
C LYS A 24 3.42 -13.49 23.60
N ASP A 25 3.92 -12.82 24.64
CA ASP A 25 3.14 -12.46 25.83
C ASP A 25 2.03 -11.43 25.51
N HIS A 26 2.22 -10.60 24.49
CA HIS A 26 1.20 -9.70 23.94
C HIS A 26 0.29 -10.36 22.89
N GLY A 27 0.41 -11.67 22.67
CA GLY A 27 -0.44 -12.41 21.73
C GLY A 27 0.00 -12.35 20.26
N TYR A 28 1.27 -12.05 20.00
CA TYR A 28 1.86 -12.00 18.66
C TYR A 28 3.01 -13.00 18.53
N THR A 29 2.87 -13.97 17.64
CA THR A 29 3.91 -14.97 17.36
C THR A 29 4.69 -14.57 16.11
N LEU A 30 6.01 -14.38 16.25
CA LEU A 30 6.90 -14.12 15.12
C LEU A 30 7.19 -15.42 14.33
N ARG A 31 7.74 -15.28 13.13
CA ARG A 31 8.17 -16.42 12.30
C ARG A 31 9.23 -17.25 13.03
N LYS A 32 9.34 -18.54 12.70
CA LYS A 32 10.24 -19.50 13.37
C LYS A 32 11.69 -19.05 13.41
N ARG A 33 12.15 -18.31 12.39
CA ARG A 33 13.49 -17.72 12.31
C ARG A 33 13.85 -16.83 13.50
N TYR A 34 12.87 -16.18 14.12
CA TYR A 34 13.06 -15.28 15.25
C TYR A 34 12.82 -15.94 16.60
N ASP A 35 12.56 -17.25 16.63
CA ASP A 35 12.48 -17.98 17.89
C ASP A 35 13.88 -17.99 18.56
N PRO A 36 14.00 -17.70 19.87
CA PRO A 36 15.29 -17.75 20.57
C PRO A 36 16.00 -19.10 20.46
N ASP A 37 15.23 -20.19 20.33
CA ASP A 37 15.73 -21.56 20.21
C ASP A 37 15.79 -22.00 18.73
N TRP A 38 15.76 -21.06 17.78
CA TRP A 38 15.75 -21.35 16.34
C TRP A 38 17.00 -22.13 15.92
N ILE A 39 16.75 -23.29 15.33
CA ILE A 39 17.72 -24.07 14.57
C ILE A 39 17.24 -24.06 13.11
N PRO A 40 18.09 -23.65 12.14
CA PRO A 40 17.75 -23.66 10.73
C PRO A 40 17.15 -25.00 10.28
N SER A 41 15.94 -24.97 9.72
CA SER A 41 15.19 -26.20 9.44
C SER A 41 15.87 -27.13 8.41
N TRP A 42 16.73 -26.60 7.55
CA TRP A 42 17.50 -27.38 6.57
C TRP A 42 18.72 -28.10 7.18
N ILE A 43 19.20 -27.72 8.37
CA ILE A 43 20.32 -28.42 9.00
C ILE A 43 19.89 -29.81 9.50
N THR A 44 18.63 -29.95 9.92
CA THR A 44 18.08 -31.19 10.48
C THR A 44 17.30 -32.01 9.45
N THR A 45 17.24 -31.55 8.19
CA THR A 45 16.49 -32.20 7.10
C THR A 45 17.35 -32.28 5.84
N SER A 46 16.84 -32.93 4.78
CA SER A 46 17.49 -32.98 3.47
C SER A 46 17.07 -31.84 2.53
N LYS A 47 16.39 -30.81 3.06
CA LYS A 47 15.87 -29.69 2.26
C LYS A 47 16.97 -28.72 1.89
N ASP A 48 16.85 -28.08 0.73
CA ASP A 48 17.62 -26.88 0.41
C ASP A 48 17.09 -25.70 1.26
N TRP A 49 17.98 -24.85 1.75
CA TRP A 49 17.59 -23.67 2.55
C TRP A 49 16.70 -22.71 1.76
N LEU A 50 16.81 -22.67 0.42
CA LEU A 50 15.97 -21.86 -0.44
C LEU A 50 14.48 -22.26 -0.40
N ASP A 51 14.19 -23.51 0.00
CA ASP A 51 12.84 -24.06 0.15
C ASP A 51 12.30 -23.93 1.58
N CYS A 52 13.08 -23.36 2.49
CA CYS A 52 12.73 -23.20 3.90
C CYS A 52 12.29 -21.76 4.19
N GLU A 53 11.09 -21.60 4.75
CA GLU A 53 10.56 -20.28 5.13
C GLU A 53 11.48 -19.56 6.12
N ASP A 54 12.00 -20.28 7.11
CA ASP A 54 12.87 -19.76 8.16
C ASP A 54 14.28 -19.40 7.66
N ALA A 55 14.57 -19.62 6.37
CA ALA A 55 15.74 -19.07 5.70
C ALA A 55 15.51 -17.66 5.16
N LEU A 56 14.26 -17.14 5.13
CA LEU A 56 14.01 -15.80 4.63
C LEU A 56 14.49 -14.73 5.60
N PRO A 57 15.43 -13.87 5.18
CA PRO A 57 15.91 -12.80 6.04
C PRO A 57 14.87 -11.69 6.18
N LEU A 58 15.07 -10.86 7.21
CA LEU A 58 14.39 -9.58 7.34
C LEU A 58 14.68 -8.67 6.14
N ARG A 59 13.65 -8.07 5.55
CA ARG A 59 13.78 -7.14 4.41
C ARG A 59 13.93 -5.68 4.83
N HIS A 60 13.27 -5.29 5.91
CA HIS A 60 13.28 -3.92 6.43
C HIS A 60 13.45 -3.99 7.94
N TYR A 61 14.48 -3.31 8.47
CA TYR A 61 14.84 -3.42 9.88
C TYR A 61 13.71 -3.03 10.85
N GLN A 62 12.83 -2.10 10.43
CA GLN A 62 11.71 -1.60 11.23
C GLN A 62 10.44 -2.46 11.14
N ILE A 63 10.32 -3.38 10.18
CA ILE A 63 9.04 -4.00 9.84
C ILE A 63 9.16 -5.52 9.85
N LEU A 64 8.34 -6.19 10.66
CA LEU A 64 8.26 -7.64 10.71
C LEU A 64 6.81 -8.13 10.75
N ASP A 65 6.50 -9.19 10.01
CA ASP A 65 5.19 -9.82 10.03
C ASP A 65 5.04 -10.77 11.24
N ALA A 66 3.84 -10.84 11.81
CA ALA A 66 3.52 -11.69 12.95
C ALA A 66 2.12 -12.31 12.83
N THR A 67 1.89 -13.38 13.56
CA THR A 67 0.58 -14.03 13.66
C THR A 67 -0.04 -13.68 15.01
N ARG A 68 -1.22 -13.07 15.02
CA ARG A 68 -1.98 -12.79 16.25
C ARG A 68 -2.60 -14.09 16.79
N THR A 69 -2.96 -14.12 18.07
CA THR A 69 -3.63 -15.26 18.74
C THR A 69 -4.90 -15.75 18.04
N ASP A 70 -5.63 -14.87 17.35
CA ASP A 70 -6.82 -15.22 16.55
C ASP A 70 -6.48 -15.82 15.16
N GLY A 71 -5.19 -15.98 14.85
CA GLY A 71 -4.68 -16.51 13.59
C GLY A 71 -4.56 -15.46 12.48
N SER A 72 -4.96 -14.21 12.73
CA SER A 72 -4.83 -13.13 11.75
C SER A 72 -3.37 -12.75 11.52
N LEU A 73 -3.10 -12.33 10.29
CA LEU A 73 -1.77 -11.89 9.87
C LEU A 73 -1.64 -10.37 10.04
N VAL A 74 -0.67 -9.95 10.83
CA VAL A 74 -0.37 -8.55 11.13
C VAL A 74 1.08 -8.20 10.78
N VAL A 75 1.36 -6.90 10.76
CA VAL A 75 2.70 -6.35 10.63
C VAL A 75 3.00 -5.52 11.88
N LEU A 76 4.20 -5.69 12.40
CA LEU A 76 4.79 -4.94 13.50
C LEU A 76 5.74 -3.90 12.90
N LYS A 77 5.53 -2.61 13.19
CA LYS A 77 6.49 -1.54 12.88
C LYS A 77 7.11 -1.03 14.17
N ARG A 78 8.43 -1.13 14.29
CA ARG A 78 9.20 -0.55 15.40
C ARG A 78 9.47 0.92 15.11
N LEU A 79 9.20 1.78 16.10
CA LEU A 79 9.43 3.21 16.04
C LEU A 79 10.18 3.66 17.30
N ASP A 80 11.16 4.53 17.11
CA ASP A 80 11.76 5.25 18.22
C ASP A 80 10.81 6.40 18.64
N ILE A 81 10.40 6.42 19.90
CA ILE A 81 9.37 7.31 20.42
C ILE A 81 9.78 8.78 20.35
N GLU A 82 11.07 9.08 20.54
CA GLU A 82 11.58 10.44 20.55
C GLU A 82 11.75 10.96 19.12
N ILE A 83 12.29 10.11 18.23
CA ILE A 83 12.50 10.48 16.82
C ILE A 83 11.18 10.55 16.05
N HIS A 84 10.20 9.69 16.38
CA HIS A 84 8.95 9.53 15.63
C HIS A 84 7.72 9.99 16.41
N GLU A 85 7.86 10.92 17.36
CA GLU A 85 6.75 11.44 18.17
C GLU A 85 5.57 11.93 17.29
N ASN A 86 5.88 12.63 16.20
CA ASN A 86 4.90 13.19 15.28
C ASN A 86 4.17 12.11 14.49
N GLU A 87 4.89 11.08 14.04
CA GLU A 87 4.29 9.95 13.33
C GLU A 87 3.33 9.20 14.26
N ILE A 88 3.76 8.90 15.50
CA ILE A 88 2.95 8.20 16.49
C ILE A 88 1.69 9.02 16.82
N ALA A 89 1.82 10.34 17.01
CA ALA A 89 0.70 11.23 17.27
C ALA A 89 -0.29 11.27 16.09
N MET A 90 0.21 11.42 14.87
CA MET A 90 -0.62 11.46 13.66
C MET A 90 -1.38 10.15 13.45
N ILE A 91 -0.69 9.02 13.58
CA ILE A 91 -1.29 7.70 13.44
C ILE A 91 -2.39 7.46 14.47
N LYS A 92 -2.15 7.82 15.75
CA LYS A 92 -3.17 7.74 16.80
C LYS A 92 -4.38 8.64 16.49
N HIS A 93 -4.15 9.82 15.94
CA HIS A 93 -5.21 10.73 15.53
C HIS A 93 -6.07 10.13 14.41
N LEU A 94 -5.43 9.64 13.34
CA LEU A 94 -6.09 9.02 12.18
C LEU A 94 -6.76 7.67 12.51
N SER A 95 -6.35 7.01 13.61
CA SER A 95 -6.97 5.78 14.12
C SER A 95 -8.01 6.03 15.22
N SER A 96 -8.21 7.28 15.65
CA SER A 96 -9.21 7.62 16.68
C SER A 96 -10.63 7.27 16.21
N GLN A 97 -11.55 7.06 17.16
CA GLN A 97 -12.94 6.65 16.87
C GLN A 97 -13.63 7.56 15.84
N THR A 98 -13.37 8.87 15.88
CA THR A 98 -13.91 9.85 14.95
C THR A 98 -13.45 9.59 13.52
N PHE A 99 -12.18 9.24 13.32
CA PHE A 99 -11.61 8.97 12.01
C PHE A 99 -11.92 7.54 11.53
N SER A 100 -11.77 6.54 12.40
CA SER A 100 -11.93 5.13 12.04
C SER A 100 -13.37 4.74 11.72
N SER A 101 -14.36 5.47 12.26
CA SER A 101 -15.78 5.26 11.94
C SER A 101 -16.21 5.86 10.60
N ASN A 102 -15.41 6.75 10.01
CA ASN A 102 -15.73 7.34 8.71
C ASN A 102 -15.27 6.40 7.58
N PRO A 103 -16.18 5.93 6.70
CA PRO A 103 -15.81 5.01 5.63
C PRO A 103 -14.85 5.62 4.59
N ARG A 104 -14.78 6.96 4.50
CA ARG A 104 -13.85 7.68 3.61
C ARG A 104 -12.41 7.69 4.15
N ASN A 105 -12.21 7.26 5.39
CA ASN A 105 -10.88 7.16 5.96
C ASN A 105 -10.16 5.92 5.40
N HIS A 106 -9.31 6.16 4.42
CA HIS A 106 -8.40 5.16 3.86
C HIS A 106 -7.01 5.22 4.49
N CYS A 107 -6.80 5.86 5.64
CA CYS A 107 -5.54 5.71 6.39
C CYS A 107 -5.47 4.31 7.01
N VAL A 108 -4.29 3.68 7.00
CA VAL A 108 -4.12 2.35 7.61
C VAL A 108 -4.50 2.40 9.09
N PRO A 109 -5.40 1.52 9.56
CA PRO A 109 -5.79 1.52 10.97
C PRO A 109 -4.68 0.91 11.82
N ILE A 110 -4.50 1.45 13.03
CA ILE A 110 -3.72 0.78 14.07
C ILE A 110 -4.61 -0.16 14.85
N LEU A 111 -4.21 -1.43 14.89
CA LEU A 111 -4.87 -2.46 15.68
C LEU A 111 -4.47 -2.35 17.15
N GLU A 112 -3.19 -2.05 17.41
CA GLU A 112 -2.64 -1.89 18.75
C GLU A 112 -1.35 -1.06 18.72
N VAL A 113 -1.10 -0.29 19.78
CA VAL A 113 0.22 0.30 20.06
C VAL A 113 0.78 -0.39 21.29
N ILE A 114 1.80 -1.22 21.10
CA ILE A 114 2.48 -1.90 22.19
C ILE A 114 3.60 -0.97 22.67
N ASN A 115 3.44 -0.45 23.88
CA ASN A 115 4.44 0.41 24.50
C ASN A 115 5.65 -0.43 24.97
N PRO A 116 6.85 0.15 24.98
CA PRO A 116 8.03 -0.52 25.49
C PRO A 116 7.89 -0.92 26.98
N PRO A 117 8.63 -1.93 27.43
CA PRO A 117 8.96 -2.09 28.84
C PRO A 117 9.55 -0.79 29.41
N GLU A 118 9.36 -0.55 30.71
CA GLU A 118 9.86 0.64 31.40
C GLU A 118 11.36 0.86 31.11
N GLY A 119 11.72 2.05 30.61
CA GLY A 119 13.09 2.42 30.24
C GLY A 119 13.51 2.17 28.79
N SER A 120 12.63 1.62 27.93
CA SER A 120 12.88 1.55 26.48
C SER A 120 12.21 2.69 25.72
N HIS A 121 12.86 3.15 24.65
CA HIS A 121 12.40 4.23 23.78
C HIS A 121 11.76 3.70 22.48
N THR A 122 11.45 2.39 22.39
CA THR A 122 10.87 1.79 21.17
C THR A 122 9.40 1.40 21.36
N ALA A 123 8.50 2.02 20.58
CA ALA A 123 7.12 1.59 20.46
C ALA A 123 6.94 0.62 19.27
N PHE A 124 5.95 -0.25 19.37
CA PHE A 124 5.56 -1.12 18.26
C PHE A 124 4.12 -0.83 17.84
N LEU A 125 3.94 -0.51 16.56
CA LEU A 125 2.63 -0.40 15.94
C LEU A 125 2.24 -1.74 15.35
N VAL A 126 1.06 -2.22 15.70
CA VAL A 126 0.44 -3.40 15.10
C VAL A 126 -0.54 -2.94 14.02
N MET A 127 -0.31 -3.35 12.79
CA MET A 127 -1.08 -2.95 11.61
C MET A 127 -1.58 -4.19 10.85
N PRO A 128 -2.65 -4.07 10.05
CA PRO A 128 -3.01 -5.11 9.11
C PRO A 128 -1.85 -5.45 8.17
N CYS A 129 -1.68 -6.72 7.83
CA CYS A 129 -0.72 -7.10 6.82
C CYS A 129 -1.28 -6.87 5.41
N LEU A 130 -0.82 -5.79 4.78
CA LEU A 130 -1.24 -5.38 3.45
C LEU A 130 -0.23 -5.82 2.37
N PHE A 131 -0.66 -5.78 1.12
CA PHE A 131 0.13 -6.15 -0.05
C PHE A 131 0.15 -5.03 -1.08
N ASP A 132 1.08 -5.09 -2.04
CA ASP A 132 1.12 -4.11 -3.13
C ASP A 132 -0.22 -4.08 -3.88
N VAL A 133 -0.61 -2.88 -4.33
CA VAL A 133 -1.88 -2.60 -5.00
C VAL A 133 -2.15 -3.55 -6.18
N ASP A 134 -1.09 -3.88 -6.93
CA ASP A 134 -1.10 -4.73 -8.11
C ASP A 134 -0.84 -6.21 -7.81
N PHE A 135 -0.88 -6.62 -6.53
CA PHE A 135 -0.82 -8.01 -6.12
C PHE A 135 -2.14 -8.50 -5.49
N PRO A 136 -2.87 -9.40 -6.15
CA PRO A 136 -2.69 -9.87 -7.54
C PRO A 136 -2.99 -8.76 -8.56
N SER A 137 -2.63 -8.89 -9.83
CA SER A 137 -2.91 -7.82 -10.81
C SER A 137 -4.41 -7.58 -10.97
N PHE A 138 -4.80 -6.35 -11.34
CA PHE A 138 -6.18 -6.03 -11.66
C PHE A 138 -6.66 -6.88 -12.83
N GLU A 139 -7.84 -7.50 -12.72
CA GLU A 139 -8.43 -8.28 -13.81
C GLU A 139 -9.16 -7.39 -14.81
N THR A 140 -9.89 -6.38 -14.31
CA THR A 140 -10.71 -5.48 -15.14
C THR A 140 -10.42 -4.02 -14.84
N MET A 141 -10.69 -3.15 -15.82
CA MET A 141 -10.56 -1.70 -15.63
C MET A 141 -11.42 -1.19 -14.48
N GLY A 142 -12.57 -1.80 -14.23
CA GLY A 142 -13.46 -1.46 -13.12
C GLY A 142 -12.85 -1.73 -11.74
N GLU A 143 -11.99 -2.73 -11.61
CA GLU A 143 -11.22 -2.95 -10.38
C GLU A 143 -10.20 -1.84 -10.14
N ALA A 144 -9.49 -1.40 -11.20
CA ALA A 144 -8.55 -0.28 -11.11
C ALA A 144 -9.27 1.07 -10.87
N VAL A 145 -10.45 1.28 -11.47
CA VAL A 145 -11.30 2.44 -11.17
C VAL A 145 -11.77 2.41 -9.71
N GLY A 146 -12.10 1.25 -9.16
CA GLY A 146 -12.42 1.09 -7.73
C GLY A 146 -11.25 1.42 -6.81
N PHE A 147 -10.02 1.15 -7.25
CA PHE A 147 -8.80 1.58 -6.58
C PHE A 147 -8.61 3.11 -6.64
N PHE A 148 -8.69 3.73 -7.82
CA PHE A 148 -8.57 5.18 -7.97
C PHE A 148 -9.56 5.92 -7.07
N LYS A 149 -10.81 5.44 -7.06
CA LYS A 149 -11.86 6.02 -6.21
C LYS A 149 -11.45 6.06 -4.73
N GLN A 150 -11.00 4.93 -4.19
CA GLN A 150 -10.64 4.82 -2.78
C GLN A 150 -9.43 5.68 -2.42
N VAL A 151 -8.40 5.75 -3.28
CA VAL A 151 -7.22 6.57 -3.00
C VAL A 151 -7.54 8.07 -3.09
N PHE A 152 -8.36 8.48 -4.08
CA PHE A 152 -8.84 9.87 -4.15
C PHE A 152 -9.72 10.24 -2.96
N GLU A 153 -10.64 9.36 -2.57
CA GLU A 153 -11.50 9.55 -1.40
C GLU A 153 -10.68 9.66 -0.11
N GLY A 154 -9.67 8.81 0.06
CA GLY A 154 -8.75 8.83 1.19
C GLY A 154 -7.97 10.12 1.32
N LEU A 155 -7.32 10.55 0.24
CA LEU A 155 -6.52 11.78 0.25
C LEU A 155 -7.41 13.02 0.37
N LEU A 156 -8.57 13.04 -0.30
CA LEU A 156 -9.57 14.09 -0.10
C LEU A 156 -10.01 14.17 1.36
N TYR A 157 -10.28 13.04 2.00
CA TYR A 157 -10.70 13.02 3.40
C TYR A 157 -9.61 13.57 4.33
N MET A 158 -8.34 13.26 4.07
CA MET A 158 -7.23 13.89 4.80
C MET A 158 -7.22 15.42 4.59
N HIS A 159 -7.35 15.87 3.34
CA HIS A 159 -7.34 17.30 2.98
C HIS A 159 -8.53 18.07 3.58
N GLU A 160 -9.74 17.50 3.60
CA GLU A 160 -10.92 18.07 4.26
C GLU A 160 -10.71 18.26 5.78
N ASN A 161 -9.88 17.42 6.39
CA ASN A 161 -9.49 17.52 7.79
C ASN A 161 -8.22 18.36 8.00
N HIS A 162 -7.76 19.08 6.97
CA HIS A 162 -6.53 19.90 6.99
C HIS A 162 -5.26 19.09 7.31
N ILE A 163 -5.23 17.83 6.91
CA ILE A 163 -4.07 16.95 7.07
C ILE A 163 -3.44 16.71 5.71
N VAL A 164 -2.14 16.97 5.63
CA VAL A 164 -1.29 16.58 4.51
C VAL A 164 -0.67 15.22 4.80
N HIS A 165 -0.62 14.34 3.80
CA HIS A 165 0.12 13.09 3.88
C HIS A 165 1.63 13.33 3.78
N GLY A 166 2.06 14.12 2.79
CA GLY A 166 3.43 14.55 2.58
C GLY A 166 4.31 13.57 1.80
N ASP A 167 3.80 12.38 1.46
CA ASP A 167 4.56 11.35 0.74
C ASP A 167 3.65 10.34 0.00
N CYS A 168 2.64 10.83 -0.72
CA CYS A 168 1.71 9.98 -1.48
C CYS A 168 2.37 9.34 -2.71
N LYS A 169 3.12 8.26 -2.53
CA LYS A 169 3.78 7.50 -3.60
C LYS A 169 3.49 6.00 -3.51
N SER A 170 3.97 5.24 -4.49
CA SER A 170 3.58 3.84 -4.73
C SER A 170 3.79 2.88 -3.56
N ASP A 171 4.84 3.08 -2.76
CA ASP A 171 5.16 2.23 -1.60
C ASP A 171 4.41 2.62 -0.32
N ASN A 172 3.71 3.76 -0.33
CA ASN A 172 2.86 4.23 0.77
C ASN A 172 1.36 3.99 0.50
N ILE A 173 1.04 3.17 -0.52
CA ILE A 173 -0.34 2.77 -0.83
C ILE A 173 -0.38 1.25 -0.97
N MET A 174 -1.17 0.59 -0.13
CA MET A 174 -1.26 -0.88 -0.11
C MET A 174 -2.71 -1.35 -0.10
N ALA A 175 -2.91 -2.64 -0.35
CA ALA A 175 -4.21 -3.26 -0.50
C ALA A 175 -4.40 -4.45 0.45
N ASP A 176 -5.60 -4.63 0.96
CA ASP A 176 -5.99 -5.79 1.75
C ASP A 176 -6.43 -6.96 0.83
N THR A 177 -5.45 -7.54 0.13
CA THR A 177 -5.68 -8.61 -0.85
C THR A 177 -5.48 -10.01 -0.31
N ALA A 178 -5.11 -10.16 0.97
CA ALA A 178 -4.99 -11.46 1.63
C ALA A 178 -6.28 -12.27 1.48
N CYS A 179 -7.42 -11.59 1.59
CA CYS A 179 -8.74 -12.18 1.50
C CYS A 179 -9.04 -12.81 0.12
N LEU A 180 -8.29 -12.49 -0.94
CA LEU A 180 -8.50 -13.05 -2.27
C LEU A 180 -8.00 -14.49 -2.39
N PHE A 181 -7.28 -15.00 -1.39
CA PHE A 181 -6.68 -16.33 -1.39
C PHE A 181 -7.33 -17.23 -0.33
N ASP A 182 -7.27 -18.54 -0.53
CA ASP A 182 -7.78 -19.53 0.43
C ASP A 182 -6.88 -19.61 1.67
N SER A 183 -5.63 -19.19 1.53
CA SER A 183 -4.66 -19.06 2.62
C SER A 183 -3.86 -17.79 2.40
N PRO A 184 -3.56 -17.01 3.45
CA PRO A 184 -2.78 -15.78 3.32
C PRO A 184 -1.44 -16.03 2.61
N PRO A 185 -1.09 -15.21 1.60
CA PRO A 185 0.22 -15.24 0.99
C PRO A 185 1.32 -14.89 1.99
N HIS A 186 2.52 -15.44 1.78
CA HIS A 186 3.69 -14.99 2.53
C HIS A 186 4.05 -13.54 2.14
N PRO A 187 4.17 -12.57 3.07
CA PRO A 187 4.41 -11.15 2.75
C PRO A 187 5.64 -10.90 1.84
N TRP A 188 6.73 -11.64 2.10
CA TRP A 188 8.00 -11.53 1.37
C TRP A 188 8.20 -12.50 0.19
N LYS A 189 7.36 -13.54 0.08
CA LYS A 189 7.37 -14.55 -1.00
C LYS A 189 5.94 -14.85 -1.40
N ARG A 190 5.26 -13.83 -1.92
CA ARG A 190 3.81 -13.77 -2.12
C ARG A 190 3.20 -14.87 -2.99
N ARG A 191 4.00 -15.63 -3.74
CA ARG A 191 3.55 -16.80 -4.51
C ARG A 191 3.45 -18.08 -3.67
N MET A 192 3.94 -18.06 -2.44
CA MET A 192 3.96 -19.17 -1.49
C MET A 192 3.00 -18.89 -0.34
N LYS A 193 2.45 -19.97 0.24
CA LYS A 193 1.78 -19.94 1.54
C LYS A 193 2.75 -19.47 2.62
N ARG A 194 2.21 -18.94 3.72
CA ARG A 194 2.96 -18.39 4.85
C ARG A 194 4.01 -19.34 5.44
N ASP A 195 3.80 -20.65 5.38
CA ASP A 195 4.69 -21.68 5.93
C ASP A 195 5.54 -22.39 4.85
N PHE A 196 5.48 -21.92 3.60
CA PHE A 196 6.11 -22.54 2.43
C PHE A 196 5.63 -23.98 2.13
N SER A 197 4.49 -24.43 2.69
CA SER A 197 3.92 -25.75 2.37
C SER A 197 3.50 -25.92 0.90
N GLY A 198 3.44 -24.82 0.14
CA GLY A 198 3.21 -24.82 -1.29
C GLY A 198 2.85 -23.44 -1.82
N ARG A 199 2.43 -23.38 -3.08
CA ARG A 199 1.94 -22.14 -3.71
C ARG A 199 0.58 -21.73 -3.13
N VAL A 200 0.31 -20.42 -3.13
CA VAL A 200 -1.04 -19.91 -2.85
C VAL A 200 -2.03 -20.32 -3.95
N SER A 201 -3.33 -20.32 -3.63
CA SER A 201 -4.37 -20.58 -4.61
C SER A 201 -4.44 -19.48 -5.67
N ASN A 202 -5.15 -19.75 -6.77
CA ASN A 202 -5.46 -18.69 -7.72
C ASN A 202 -6.36 -17.65 -7.02
N PRO A 203 -6.05 -16.35 -7.13
CA PRO A 203 -6.81 -15.33 -6.43
C PRO A 203 -8.24 -15.24 -6.95
N THR A 204 -9.18 -15.03 -6.04
CA THR A 204 -10.51 -14.54 -6.37
C THR A 204 -10.40 -13.12 -6.92
N SER A 205 -11.23 -12.79 -7.90
CA SER A 205 -11.28 -11.45 -8.49
C SER A 205 -11.80 -10.41 -7.51
N ARG A 206 -11.22 -9.19 -7.54
CA ARG A 206 -11.70 -8.04 -6.75
C ARG A 206 -13.14 -7.66 -7.11
N THR A 207 -13.58 -7.94 -8.33
CA THR A 207 -14.98 -7.79 -8.77
C THR A 207 -15.95 -8.65 -7.96
N LEU A 208 -15.51 -9.83 -7.52
CA LEU A 208 -16.31 -10.75 -6.70
C LEU A 208 -16.10 -10.54 -5.20
N LYS A 209 -14.87 -10.19 -4.81
CA LYS A 209 -14.46 -9.93 -3.43
C LYS A 209 -13.75 -8.57 -3.36
N PRO A 210 -14.50 -7.47 -3.17
CA PRO A 210 -13.96 -6.13 -3.07
C PRO A 210 -12.88 -6.03 -1.98
N VAL A 211 -11.84 -5.24 -2.23
CA VAL A 211 -10.70 -5.06 -1.31
C VAL A 211 -10.54 -3.59 -0.96
N LYS A 212 -10.10 -3.31 0.27
CA LYS A 212 -9.75 -1.97 0.73
C LYS A 212 -8.33 -1.60 0.31
N TYR A 213 -8.14 -0.33 -0.03
CA TYR A 213 -6.82 0.27 -0.21
C TYR A 213 -6.56 1.27 0.92
N PHE A 214 -5.31 1.34 1.35
CA PHE A 214 -4.89 2.17 2.46
C PHE A 214 -3.70 3.04 2.08
N LEU A 215 -3.68 4.26 2.65
CA LEU A 215 -2.55 5.17 2.74
C LEU A 215 -1.73 4.81 3.98
N LEU A 216 -0.41 4.78 3.86
CA LEU A 216 0.54 4.35 4.88
C LEU A 216 1.63 5.41 5.09
N ASP A 217 2.40 5.20 6.15
CA ASP A 217 3.60 5.97 6.48
C ASP A 217 3.35 7.48 6.65
N PHE A 218 2.94 7.84 7.86
CA PHE A 218 2.58 9.21 8.21
C PHE A 218 3.76 9.99 8.83
N GLY A 219 5.00 9.51 8.65
CA GLY A 219 6.20 10.17 9.21
C GLY A 219 6.44 11.58 8.68
N LEU A 220 5.88 11.92 7.51
CA LEU A 220 5.95 13.24 6.90
C LEU A 220 4.61 13.99 6.92
N SER A 221 3.58 13.42 7.54
CA SER A 221 2.26 14.01 7.60
C SER A 221 2.19 15.14 8.62
N GLN A 222 1.34 16.11 8.35
CA GLN A 222 1.17 17.28 9.20
C GLN A 222 -0.28 17.73 9.19
N ALA A 223 -0.82 17.99 10.39
CA ALA A 223 -2.11 18.64 10.56
C ALA A 223 -1.91 20.15 10.63
N TYR A 224 -2.73 20.89 9.91
CA TYR A 224 -2.76 22.34 9.91
C TYR A 224 -4.04 22.81 10.58
N ARG A 225 -3.98 23.94 11.29
CA ARG A 225 -5.18 24.60 11.79
C ARG A 225 -5.65 25.60 10.75
N SER A 226 -6.96 25.77 10.59
CA SER A 226 -7.49 26.68 9.56
C SER A 226 -6.99 28.11 9.72
N GLU A 227 -6.61 28.53 10.93
CA GLU A 227 -6.04 29.85 11.22
C GLU A 227 -4.60 30.03 10.72
N ASP A 228 -3.88 28.94 10.43
CA ASP A 228 -2.48 28.95 9.99
C ASP A 228 -2.33 29.21 8.48
N ALA A 229 -3.42 29.58 7.78
CA ALA A 229 -3.40 29.84 6.35
C ALA A 229 -2.60 31.13 6.01
N PRO A 230 -1.77 31.14 4.96
CA PRO A 230 -1.53 30.04 4.01
C PRO A 230 -0.61 28.94 4.56
N PHE A 231 -0.98 27.69 4.32
CA PHE A 231 -0.21 26.52 4.75
C PHE A 231 1.02 26.37 3.85
N LEU A 232 2.17 26.91 4.28
CA LEU A 232 3.41 26.83 3.51
C LEU A 232 4.43 25.97 4.25
N ARG A 233 5.07 25.04 3.54
CA ARG A 233 6.11 24.16 4.07
C ARG A 233 7.41 24.38 3.29
N LYS A 234 8.54 24.39 3.99
CA LYS A 234 9.87 24.52 3.37
C LYS A 234 10.30 23.19 2.74
N PRO A 235 10.56 23.13 1.41
CA PRO A 235 11.06 21.92 0.74
C PRO A 235 12.57 21.70 0.96
N PRO A 236 13.10 20.49 0.67
CA PRO A 236 12.38 19.32 0.16
C PRO A 236 11.86 18.40 1.27
N TRP A 237 10.81 17.65 0.95
CA TRP A 237 10.35 16.49 1.72
C TRP A 237 9.80 15.42 0.78
N GLY A 238 9.45 14.25 1.32
CA GLY A 238 8.90 13.14 0.55
C GLY A 238 9.95 12.37 -0.26
N GLY A 239 9.53 11.21 -0.76
CA GLY A 239 10.33 10.32 -1.60
C GLY A 239 10.23 10.60 -3.09
N ASP A 240 9.19 11.31 -3.55
CA ASP A 240 9.07 11.70 -4.96
C ASP A 240 10.08 12.82 -5.29
N ARG A 241 11.16 12.45 -5.97
CA ARG A 241 12.24 13.37 -6.36
C ARG A 241 11.91 14.21 -7.60
N THR A 242 10.71 14.09 -8.15
CA THR A 242 10.29 14.81 -9.36
C THR A 242 9.40 16.02 -9.07
N VAL A 243 9.01 16.24 -7.80
CA VAL A 243 8.19 17.40 -7.38
C VAL A 243 8.86 18.70 -7.83
N PRO A 244 8.27 19.48 -8.75
CA PRO A 244 8.89 20.66 -9.35
C PRO A 244 9.38 21.69 -8.34
N GLU A 245 8.59 21.92 -7.28
CA GLU A 245 8.88 22.85 -6.21
C GLU A 245 10.09 22.45 -5.37
N HIS A 246 10.45 21.16 -5.36
CA HIS A 246 11.56 20.63 -4.56
C HIS A 246 12.91 20.64 -5.30
N LEU A 247 12.92 20.96 -6.60
CA LEU A 247 14.11 20.84 -7.45
C LEU A 247 15.11 22.00 -7.28
N ALA A 248 14.66 23.17 -6.82
CA ALA A 248 15.54 24.31 -6.62
C ALA A 248 16.25 24.21 -5.25
N PRO A 249 17.58 24.42 -5.17
CA PRO A 249 18.34 24.37 -3.91
C PRO A 249 17.80 25.30 -2.82
N ASP A 250 17.31 26.48 -3.21
CA ASP A 250 16.72 27.49 -2.32
C ASP A 250 15.22 27.66 -2.56
N ALA A 251 14.53 26.56 -2.89
CA ALA A 251 13.10 26.57 -3.16
C ALA A 251 12.30 27.30 -2.07
N SER A 252 11.41 28.19 -2.50
CA SER A 252 10.52 28.91 -1.58
C SER A 252 9.55 27.93 -0.92
N PRO A 253 9.05 28.25 0.29
CA PRO A 253 7.97 27.48 0.89
C PRO A 253 6.79 27.35 -0.09
N CYS A 254 6.27 26.13 -0.24
CA CYS A 254 5.19 25.82 -1.17
C CYS A 254 4.00 25.17 -0.43
N ASP A 255 2.86 25.14 -1.12
CA ASP A 255 1.64 24.53 -0.63
C ASP A 255 1.79 22.99 -0.57
N PRO A 256 1.77 22.40 0.63
CA PRO A 256 1.97 20.96 0.78
C PRO A 256 0.76 20.13 0.34
N PHE A 257 -0.45 20.71 0.26
CA PHE A 257 -1.62 20.03 -0.29
C PHE A 257 -1.51 19.88 -1.82
N ALA A 258 -0.98 20.90 -2.49
CA ALA A 258 -0.68 20.83 -3.93
C ALA A 258 0.43 19.81 -4.25
N VAL A 259 1.37 19.59 -3.33
CA VAL A 259 2.40 18.56 -3.45
C VAL A 259 1.80 17.15 -3.30
N ASP A 260 0.88 16.94 -2.35
CA ASP A 260 0.16 15.66 -2.22
C ASP A 260 -0.59 15.28 -3.51
N VAL A 261 -1.30 16.25 -4.11
CA VAL A 261 -1.99 16.06 -5.41
C VAL A 261 -1.00 15.65 -6.50
N TYR A 262 0.15 16.34 -6.57
CA TYR A 262 1.20 16.01 -7.53
C TYR A 262 1.72 14.59 -7.33
N CYS A 263 2.10 14.22 -6.10
CA CYS A 263 2.68 12.91 -5.79
C CYS A 263 1.71 11.78 -6.15
N LEU A 264 0.44 11.90 -5.76
CA LEU A 264 -0.58 10.91 -6.13
C LEU A 264 -0.80 10.87 -7.65
N GLY A 265 -0.93 12.03 -8.30
CA GLY A 265 -1.05 12.12 -9.75
C GLY A 265 0.14 11.47 -10.47
N ASN A 266 1.35 11.69 -9.98
CA ASN A 266 2.57 11.16 -10.56
C ASN A 266 2.69 9.64 -10.38
N TYR A 267 2.29 9.12 -9.22
CA TYR A 267 2.15 7.68 -9.03
C TYR A 267 1.18 7.07 -10.05
N LEU A 268 -0.01 7.65 -10.21
CA LEU A 268 -0.99 7.15 -11.18
C LEU A 268 -0.49 7.26 -12.63
N ARG A 269 0.18 8.37 -12.98
CA ARG A 269 0.83 8.57 -14.27
C ARG A 269 1.83 7.45 -14.56
N GLN A 270 2.73 7.18 -13.63
CA GLN A 270 3.79 6.19 -13.78
C GLN A 270 3.23 4.75 -13.81
N SER A 271 2.19 4.46 -13.03
CA SER A 271 1.63 3.11 -12.95
C SER A 271 0.62 2.77 -14.04
N PHE A 272 -0.08 3.74 -14.61
CA PHE A 272 -1.20 3.49 -15.53
C PHE A 272 -1.08 4.14 -16.91
N LEU A 273 -0.19 5.12 -17.12
CA LEU A 273 -0.08 5.85 -18.38
C LEU A 273 1.32 5.74 -18.99
N ASP A 274 2.31 6.37 -18.37
CA ASP A 274 3.58 6.72 -19.03
C ASP A 274 4.76 5.84 -18.62
N GLY A 275 4.64 5.09 -17.53
CA GLY A 275 5.74 4.31 -16.97
C GLY A 275 6.65 5.15 -16.08
N TRP A 276 7.70 4.52 -15.54
CA TRP A 276 8.69 5.19 -14.69
C TRP A 276 9.83 5.73 -15.55
N ASP A 277 10.25 6.97 -15.29
CA ASP A 277 11.34 7.59 -16.02
C ASP A 277 12.63 6.75 -15.90
N GLY A 278 13.22 6.41 -17.05
CA GLY A 278 14.44 5.59 -17.11
C GLY A 278 14.24 4.09 -16.84
N VAL A 279 13.00 3.62 -16.62
CA VAL A 279 12.70 2.20 -16.41
C VAL A 279 11.68 1.72 -17.44
N HIS A 280 12.09 0.78 -18.30
CA HIS A 280 11.15 0.13 -19.20
C HIS A 280 10.25 -0.83 -18.41
N ARG A 281 9.06 -0.38 -18.04
CA ARG A 281 7.98 -1.20 -17.47
C ARG A 281 6.73 -1.05 -18.33
N SER A 282 6.14 -2.18 -18.68
CA SER A 282 4.90 -2.26 -19.43
C SER A 282 3.76 -1.69 -18.59
N THR A 283 3.10 -0.63 -19.07
CA THR A 283 1.93 -0.02 -18.44
C THR A 283 0.65 -0.72 -18.91
N PRO A 284 -0.42 -0.71 -18.11
CA PRO A 284 -1.70 -1.27 -18.52
C PRO A 284 -2.34 -0.43 -19.63
N GLN A 285 -2.86 -1.09 -20.67
CA GLN A 285 -3.51 -0.42 -21.79
C GLN A 285 -4.90 0.10 -21.41
N GLY A 286 -5.32 1.18 -22.08
CA GLY A 286 -6.70 1.65 -22.09
C GLY A 286 -7.10 2.56 -20.92
N PHE A 287 -6.14 3.10 -20.17
CA PHE A 287 -6.37 4.08 -19.11
C PHE A 287 -6.31 5.54 -19.58
N GLU A 288 -6.20 5.79 -20.89
CA GLU A 288 -6.16 7.12 -21.53
C GLU A 288 -7.30 8.07 -21.12
N PHE A 289 -8.45 7.54 -20.68
CA PHE A 289 -9.56 8.35 -20.16
C PHE A 289 -9.19 9.14 -18.89
N MET A 290 -8.11 8.76 -18.19
CA MET A 290 -7.58 9.47 -17.02
C MET A 290 -6.53 10.53 -17.39
N ARG A 291 -6.04 10.56 -18.64
CA ARG A 291 -4.85 11.34 -19.02
C ARG A 291 -5.00 12.82 -18.68
N GLU A 292 -6.10 13.43 -19.11
CA GLU A 292 -6.34 14.86 -18.87
C GLU A 292 -6.31 15.20 -17.37
N LEU A 293 -7.04 14.46 -16.54
CA LEU A 293 -7.07 14.67 -15.09
C LEU A 293 -5.67 14.49 -14.47
N ILE A 294 -4.97 13.41 -14.81
CA ILE A 294 -3.64 13.12 -14.27
C ILE A 294 -2.63 14.19 -14.72
N THR A 295 -2.67 14.64 -15.98
CA THR A 295 -1.82 15.72 -16.49
C THR A 295 -1.99 17.01 -15.68
N ASP A 296 -3.21 17.36 -15.31
CA ASP A 296 -3.47 18.54 -14.48
C ASP A 296 -3.00 18.35 -13.03
N MET A 297 -3.16 17.14 -12.46
CA MET A 297 -2.63 16.82 -11.12
C MET A 297 -1.10 16.99 -11.05
N VAL A 298 -0.38 16.61 -12.11
CA VAL A 298 1.09 16.72 -12.18
C VAL A 298 1.58 18.02 -12.82
N HIS A 299 0.71 19.04 -12.92
CA HIS A 299 1.08 20.29 -13.54
C HIS A 299 2.28 20.94 -12.82
N LYS A 300 3.26 21.46 -13.58
CA LYS A 300 4.51 22.01 -13.00
C LYS A 300 4.29 23.20 -12.08
N ASP A 301 3.38 24.07 -12.49
CA ASP A 301 2.88 25.18 -11.66
C ASP A 301 1.83 24.66 -10.67
N PRO A 302 2.09 24.72 -9.34
CA PRO A 302 1.19 24.18 -8.32
C PRO A 302 -0.17 24.89 -8.28
N ILE A 303 -0.25 26.17 -8.67
CA ILE A 303 -1.51 26.93 -8.67
C ILE A 303 -2.49 26.39 -9.72
N LYS A 304 -1.97 25.75 -10.77
CA LYS A 304 -2.78 25.15 -11.83
C LYS A 304 -3.20 23.71 -11.52
N ARG A 305 -2.72 23.13 -10.42
CA ARG A 305 -3.16 21.80 -10.01
C ARG A 305 -4.58 21.88 -9.45
N PRO A 306 -5.44 20.90 -9.75
CA PRO A 306 -6.75 20.79 -9.11
C PRO A 306 -6.59 20.52 -7.61
N THR A 307 -7.53 20.98 -6.79
CA THR A 307 -7.63 20.50 -5.41
C THR A 307 -8.09 19.04 -5.40
N MET A 308 -7.94 18.31 -4.29
CA MET A 308 -8.49 16.96 -4.21
C MET A 308 -10.02 16.91 -4.36
N SER A 309 -10.72 17.99 -4.00
CA SER A 309 -12.17 18.12 -4.24
C SER A 309 -12.46 18.17 -5.75
N ASP A 310 -11.69 18.96 -6.50
CA ASP A 310 -11.80 19.03 -7.97
C ASP A 310 -11.43 17.69 -8.61
N VAL A 311 -10.38 17.02 -8.12
CA VAL A 311 -9.96 15.69 -8.59
C VAL A 311 -11.10 14.68 -8.43
N ALA A 312 -11.70 14.59 -7.24
CA ALA A 312 -12.80 13.66 -6.98
C ALA A 312 -14.02 13.96 -7.87
N ALA A 313 -14.41 15.24 -8.00
CA ALA A 313 -15.55 15.64 -8.83
C ALA A 313 -15.32 15.33 -10.32
N ARG A 314 -14.13 15.66 -10.85
CA ARG A 314 -13.76 15.36 -12.25
C ARG A 314 -13.68 13.85 -12.49
N PHE A 315 -13.14 13.10 -11.53
CA PHE A 315 -13.07 11.65 -11.61
C PHE A 315 -14.46 11.01 -11.69
N ASP A 316 -15.41 11.44 -10.86
CA ASP A 316 -16.79 10.93 -10.91
C ASP A 316 -17.46 11.21 -12.28
N VAL A 317 -17.21 12.38 -12.88
CA VAL A 317 -17.70 12.69 -14.25
C VAL A 317 -17.06 11.78 -15.29
N ILE A 318 -15.74 11.54 -15.21
CA ILE A 318 -15.02 10.64 -16.12
C ILE A 318 -15.60 9.23 -16.01
N VAL A 319 -15.74 8.70 -14.79
CA VAL A 319 -16.27 7.35 -14.54
C VAL A 319 -17.72 7.23 -14.98
N GLY A 320 -18.55 8.27 -14.77
CA GLY A 320 -19.95 8.31 -15.20
C GLY A 320 -20.14 8.20 -16.72
N ARG A 321 -19.11 8.54 -17.51
CA ARG A 321 -19.11 8.39 -18.97
C ARG A 321 -18.60 7.02 -19.45
N LEU A 322 -18.02 6.21 -18.56
CA LEU A 322 -17.51 4.88 -18.93
C LEU A 322 -18.65 3.88 -19.06
N GLY A 323 -18.81 3.32 -20.26
CA GLY A 323 -19.74 2.22 -20.49
C GLY A 323 -19.35 0.94 -19.72
N ASN A 324 -20.35 0.13 -19.37
CA ASN A 324 -20.15 -1.14 -18.66
C ASN A 324 -19.14 -2.07 -19.38
N ARG A 325 -19.17 -2.10 -20.71
CA ARG A 325 -18.18 -2.84 -21.52
C ARG A 325 -16.75 -2.36 -21.24
N LYS A 326 -16.50 -1.05 -21.17
CA LYS A 326 -15.18 -0.48 -20.91
C LYS A 326 -14.70 -0.83 -19.50
N LEU A 327 -15.56 -0.69 -18.49
CA LEU A 327 -15.23 -1.06 -17.11
C LEU A 327 -14.92 -2.56 -16.98
N ARG A 328 -15.55 -3.41 -17.78
CA ARG A 328 -15.30 -4.87 -17.79
C ARG A 328 -14.18 -5.30 -18.73
N SER A 329 -13.57 -4.38 -19.47
CA SER A 329 -12.43 -4.73 -20.31
C SER A 329 -11.26 -5.25 -19.46
N PRO A 330 -10.51 -6.24 -19.96
CA PRO A 330 -9.36 -6.77 -19.24
C PRO A 330 -8.28 -5.69 -19.11
N VAL A 331 -7.52 -5.75 -18.02
CA VAL A 331 -6.28 -4.97 -17.89
C VAL A 331 -5.15 -5.78 -18.53
N ILE A 332 -4.61 -5.27 -19.63
CA ILE A 332 -3.57 -5.94 -20.42
C ILE A 332 -2.32 -5.06 -20.42
N PRO A 333 -1.13 -5.59 -20.06
CA PRO A 333 0.14 -4.89 -20.22
C PRO A 333 0.39 -4.43 -21.66
N SER A 334 1.08 -3.31 -21.87
CA SER A 334 1.32 -2.70 -23.19
C SER A 334 2.16 -3.56 -24.14
N ASP A 335 3.00 -4.44 -23.61
CA ASP A 335 3.80 -5.42 -24.35
C ASP A 335 3.05 -6.72 -24.66
N HIS A 336 1.79 -6.84 -24.24
CA HIS A 336 0.99 -8.04 -24.37
C HIS A 336 -0.32 -7.80 -25.14
N ARG A 337 -0.82 -8.86 -25.77
CA ARG A 337 -2.12 -8.87 -26.44
C ARG A 337 -2.81 -10.20 -26.16
N TYR A 338 -4.07 -10.13 -25.77
CA TYR A 338 -4.87 -11.35 -25.59
C TYR A 338 -5.11 -12.04 -26.92
N GLY A 339 -4.94 -13.36 -26.93
CA GLY A 339 -5.41 -14.22 -28.02
C GLY A 339 -6.93 -14.32 -28.06
N LEU A 340 -7.45 -14.98 -29.10
CA LEU A 340 -8.88 -15.24 -29.27
C LEU A 340 -9.47 -16.02 -28.09
N PHE A 341 -8.77 -17.06 -27.62
CA PHE A 341 -9.22 -17.89 -26.50
C PHE A 341 -9.29 -17.12 -25.17
N GLU A 342 -8.27 -16.33 -24.84
CA GLU A 342 -8.24 -15.51 -23.62
C GLU A 342 -9.34 -14.45 -23.64
N THR A 343 -9.51 -13.80 -24.80
CA THR A 343 -10.59 -12.83 -25.01
C THR A 343 -11.97 -13.48 -24.81
N ALA A 344 -12.20 -14.67 -25.39
CA ALA A 344 -13.45 -15.40 -25.25
C ALA A 344 -13.70 -15.85 -23.80
N ALA A 345 -12.67 -16.37 -23.12
CA ALA A 345 -12.76 -16.78 -21.72
C ALA A 345 -13.08 -15.60 -20.79
N HIS A 346 -12.40 -14.46 -21.00
CA HIS A 346 -12.65 -13.22 -20.26
C HIS A 346 -14.10 -12.75 -20.44
N TRP A 347 -14.57 -12.60 -21.68
CA TRP A 347 -15.91 -12.09 -21.94
C TRP A 347 -17.01 -13.05 -21.48
N SER A 348 -16.79 -14.36 -21.58
CA SER A 348 -17.71 -15.36 -21.02
C SER A 348 -17.87 -15.17 -19.51
N LYS A 349 -16.77 -14.97 -18.78
CA LYS A 349 -16.79 -14.66 -17.34
C LYS A 349 -17.51 -13.34 -17.04
N GLN A 350 -17.28 -12.29 -17.84
CA GLN A 350 -17.95 -11.00 -17.66
C GLN A 350 -19.45 -11.06 -17.96
N LEU A 351 -19.88 -11.85 -18.95
CA LEU A 351 -21.29 -12.08 -19.26
C LEU A 351 -22.02 -12.75 -18.08
N VAL A 352 -21.41 -13.76 -17.45
CA VAL A 352 -21.95 -14.38 -16.24
C VAL A 352 -22.08 -13.36 -15.10
N ARG A 353 -21.08 -12.50 -14.89
CA ARG A 353 -21.13 -11.43 -13.88
C ARG A 353 -22.25 -10.42 -14.16
N MET A 354 -22.45 -10.03 -15.42
CA MET A 354 -23.54 -9.14 -15.81
C MET A 354 -24.91 -9.78 -15.58
N ALA A 355 -25.08 -11.05 -15.96
CA ALA A 355 -26.32 -11.79 -15.70
C ALA A 355 -26.64 -11.88 -14.21
N ARG A 356 -25.60 -12.01 -13.37
CA ARG A 356 -25.70 -11.99 -11.90
C ARG A 356 -25.79 -10.59 -11.28
N ARG A 357 -25.85 -9.53 -12.10
CA ARG A 357 -25.90 -8.12 -11.67
C ARG A 357 -24.76 -7.69 -10.75
N ILE A 358 -23.61 -8.37 -10.83
CA ILE A 358 -22.41 -8.00 -10.07
C ILE A 358 -21.87 -6.71 -10.69
N PRO A 359 -21.64 -5.63 -9.91
CA PRO A 359 -21.20 -4.35 -10.47
C PRO A 359 -19.82 -4.48 -11.14
N ALA A 360 -19.55 -3.67 -12.16
CA ALA A 360 -18.26 -3.68 -12.85
C ALA A 360 -17.16 -3.02 -12.00
N ILE A 361 -17.53 -2.01 -11.19
CA ILE A 361 -16.66 -1.41 -10.18
C ILE A 361 -16.99 -2.10 -8.85
N PRO A 362 -16.03 -2.75 -8.18
CA PRO A 362 -16.23 -3.35 -6.86
C PRO A 362 -16.73 -2.30 -5.85
N ARG A 363 -17.69 -2.67 -5.00
CA ARG A 363 -18.24 -1.81 -3.93
C ARG A 363 -17.97 -2.47 -2.58
N ILE A 364 -17.40 -1.71 -1.64
CA ILE A 364 -17.08 -2.17 -0.28
C ILE A 364 -18.27 -1.90 0.64
#